data_AF-A0A078J0C5-F1
#
_entry.id   AF-A0A078J0C5-F1
#
_cell.length_a   1.000
_cell.length_b   1.000
_cell.length_c   1.000
_cell.angle_alpha   90.00
_cell.angle_beta   90.00
_cell.angle_gamma   90.00
#
_symmetry.space_group_name_H-M   'P 1'
#
loop_
_entity.id
_entity.type
_entity.pdbx_description
1 polymer ?
#
loop_
_entity_poly.entity_id
_entity_poly.type
_entity_poly.pdbx_seq_one_letter_code
_entity_poly.pdbx_strand_id
1 'polypeptide(L)'
;MIHTATKCARAAAATVRGGAIPVRSSLVRYATPLRLIHGEISVPNANNVAIQMVNYALSHARSQRSDESYAQGMLVLEQCLGNQASDDQVSQDSKATVLLAMSDLLYESANSSEAIERLKQVMSLTLSSLSIRVVAVEALVGLLIQSGQDDASLNVADEFLELVKERGHENLQGVAATAKTIKGLTELVKGSIESAESLFQGLENHEICKGSNIALSYGEFLHATGNFEMAKEMYQKAIQGVTETKESMSSCNMNLKAVSLAATFALGQLESHIGNFGDAEETLTSALTSAEAHYGHSHPKVGVILTGVALMYRNKAKQERSSSIMIQEGLFRRALELMKAPPLDDTEGIINVETQEVMALARGGYAELLLIQVNRRSEGEKMKSWAESAWRNRRISLSEALTLSEPLGKVGIIDARTTRVL
;
A
#
# COMPACT_ATOMS: atom_id res chain seq x y z
N MET A 1 46.81 25.18 9.28
CA MET A 1 46.66 25.24 10.75
C MET A 1 45.28 24.70 11.14
N ILE A 2 45.14 23.38 11.31
CA ILE A 2 44.17 22.74 12.21
C ILE A 2 44.83 21.42 12.66
N HIS A 3 44.90 21.24 13.98
CA HIS A 3 45.53 20.11 14.66
C HIS A 3 44.44 19.28 15.36
N THR A 4 44.74 17.97 15.51
CA THR A 4 44.24 17.01 16.53
C THR A 4 42.82 16.42 16.29
N ALA A 5 42.59 15.12 16.10
CA ALA A 5 43.12 13.83 16.60
C ALA A 5 42.51 13.34 17.94
N THR A 6 41.61 12.35 17.81
CA THR A 6 41.46 11.10 18.59
C THR A 6 41.24 11.14 20.11
N LYS A 7 40.20 10.43 20.58
CA LYS A 7 40.09 9.56 21.80
C LYS A 7 38.63 9.04 21.88
N CYS A 8 38.27 7.83 22.31
CA CYS A 8 38.98 6.74 22.98
C CYS A 8 38.14 5.44 22.88
N ALA A 9 38.80 4.32 22.61
CA ALA A 9 38.30 2.96 22.89
C ALA A 9 39.30 2.27 23.85
N ARG A 10 38.78 1.41 24.73
CA ARG A 10 39.42 0.34 25.56
C ARG A 10 39.37 0.52 27.08
N ALA A 11 38.75 -0.48 27.71
CA ALA A 11 39.23 -1.22 28.89
C ALA A 11 38.58 -2.62 28.81
N ALA A 12 39.26 -3.70 28.37
CA ALA A 12 40.18 -4.59 29.12
C ALA A 12 39.56 -5.09 30.44
N ALA A 13 38.98 -6.30 30.53
CA ALA A 13 39.61 -7.63 30.60
C ALA A 13 40.58 -7.82 31.78
N ALA A 14 40.13 -8.50 32.84
CA ALA A 14 40.79 -9.64 33.51
C ALA A 14 40.26 -9.85 34.95
N THR A 15 39.81 -11.07 35.27
CA THR A 15 40.29 -11.86 36.44
C THR A 15 39.68 -13.26 36.43
N VAL A 16 40.57 -14.26 36.43
CA VAL A 16 40.28 -15.71 36.51
C VAL A 16 40.75 -16.20 37.88
N ARG A 17 39.89 -16.97 38.57
CA ARG A 17 40.13 -18.04 39.58
C ARG A 17 38.72 -18.48 40.01
N GLY A 18 38.23 -19.71 39.85
CA GLY A 18 38.82 -21.04 39.91
C GLY A 18 38.06 -21.79 41.01
N GLY A 19 37.19 -22.75 40.65
CA GLY A 19 36.50 -23.57 41.66
C GLY A 19 35.27 -24.36 41.17
N ALA A 20 35.48 -25.67 40.97
CA ALA A 20 34.54 -26.80 41.09
C ALA A 20 33.38 -27.00 40.07
N ILE A 21 33.52 -28.10 39.34
CA ILE A 21 32.50 -28.81 38.56
C ILE A 21 31.49 -29.49 39.51
N PRO A 22 30.20 -29.53 39.16
CA PRO A 22 29.56 -30.84 39.11
C PRO A 22 28.81 -31.07 37.80
N VAL A 23 29.05 -32.26 37.25
CA VAL A 23 28.32 -32.90 36.17
C VAL A 23 26.86 -33.08 36.59
N ARG A 24 25.91 -32.56 35.80
CA ARG A 24 24.52 -33.03 35.83
C ARG A 24 23.86 -32.96 34.45
N SER A 25 23.78 -34.16 33.86
CA SER A 25 22.72 -34.68 32.98
C SER A 25 21.98 -33.71 32.06
N SER A 26 22.23 -33.92 30.77
CA SER A 26 21.36 -33.64 29.62
C SER A 26 19.85 -33.66 29.91
N LEU A 27 19.21 -32.51 29.73
CA LEU A 27 17.83 -32.43 29.26
C LEU A 27 17.82 -31.44 28.10
N VAL A 28 17.69 -32.02 26.90
CA VAL A 28 17.35 -31.31 25.67
C VAL A 28 16.08 -30.51 25.94
N ARG A 29 16.21 -29.20 26.13
CA ARG A 29 15.06 -28.30 26.10
C ARG A 29 14.69 -28.15 24.63
N TYR A 30 13.63 -28.85 24.23
CA TYR A 30 12.92 -28.57 23.00
C TYR A 30 12.65 -27.07 22.93
N ALA A 31 13.17 -26.44 21.88
CA ALA A 31 12.88 -25.07 21.54
C ALA A 31 11.37 -24.91 21.40
N THR A 32 10.81 -23.98 22.17
CA THR A 32 9.46 -23.45 21.97
C THR A 32 9.29 -23.00 20.51
N PRO A 33 8.19 -23.34 19.82
CA PRO A 33 7.99 -22.91 18.45
C PRO A 33 7.77 -21.39 18.40
N LEU A 34 8.47 -20.75 17.46
CA LEU A 34 8.35 -19.35 17.05
C LEU A 34 6.91 -19.04 16.61
N ARG A 35 6.02 -18.72 17.57
CA ARG A 35 4.59 -18.44 17.32
C ARG A 35 4.22 -16.96 17.18
N LEU A 36 5.18 -16.04 17.07
CA LEU A 36 4.92 -14.63 17.39
C LEU A 36 5.41 -13.58 16.38
N ILE A 37 5.48 -13.91 15.09
CA ILE A 37 5.94 -12.93 14.07
C ILE A 37 4.89 -12.63 12.98
N HIS A 38 3.85 -13.45 12.83
CA HIS A 38 2.87 -13.26 11.75
C HIS A 38 1.46 -13.28 12.35
N GLY A 39 0.72 -12.17 12.17
CA GLY A 39 -0.59 -11.94 12.78
C GLY A 39 -1.55 -13.09 12.52
N GLU A 40 -2.21 -13.54 13.58
CA GLU A 40 -3.26 -14.56 13.50
C GLU A 40 -4.47 -13.96 12.79
N ILE A 41 -4.92 -14.60 11.70
CA ILE A 41 -6.21 -14.30 11.10
C ILE A 41 -7.27 -14.89 12.02
N SER A 42 -8.04 -14.04 12.69
CA SER A 42 -9.22 -14.43 13.47
C SER A 42 -10.47 -14.17 12.64
N VAL A 43 -11.08 -15.23 12.10
CA VAL A 43 -12.34 -15.13 11.36
C VAL A 43 -13.49 -15.58 12.26
N PRO A 44 -14.45 -14.71 12.59
CA PRO A 44 -15.66 -15.15 13.26
C PRO A 44 -16.42 -16.08 12.30
N ASN A 45 -16.69 -17.31 12.75
CA ASN A 45 -17.50 -18.34 12.09
C ASN A 45 -16.82 -19.23 11.02
N ALA A 46 -15.50 -19.20 10.84
CA ALA A 46 -14.82 -20.19 10.00
C ALA A 46 -14.39 -21.45 10.78
N ASN A 47 -14.25 -22.57 10.08
CA ASN A 47 -13.76 -23.82 10.65
C ASN A 47 -12.33 -23.63 11.21
N ASN A 48 -12.14 -23.95 12.50
CA ASN A 48 -10.87 -23.77 13.20
C ASN A 48 -9.70 -24.51 12.50
N VAL A 49 -9.97 -25.66 11.88
CA VAL A 49 -8.93 -26.39 11.12
C VAL A 49 -8.48 -25.58 9.90
N ALA A 50 -9.42 -24.98 9.16
CA ALA A 50 -9.11 -24.16 8.00
C ALA A 50 -8.30 -22.92 8.40
N ILE A 51 -8.68 -22.25 9.50
CA ILE A 51 -7.93 -21.10 10.05
C ILE A 51 -6.49 -21.50 10.42
N GLN A 52 -6.30 -22.64 11.08
CA GLN A 52 -4.96 -23.12 11.45
C GLN A 52 -4.10 -23.44 10.22
N MET A 53 -4.69 -24.08 9.20
CA MET A 53 -4.00 -24.34 7.93
C MET A 53 -3.62 -23.05 7.21
N VAL A 54 -4.51 -22.06 7.20
CA VAL A 54 -4.24 -20.73 6.64
C VAL A 54 -3.08 -20.05 7.38
N ASN A 55 -3.13 -19.99 8.71
CA ASN A 55 -2.07 -19.37 9.51
C ASN A 55 -0.72 -20.09 9.33
N TYR A 56 -0.73 -21.42 9.25
CA TYR A 56 0.46 -22.21 8.94
C TYR A 56 1.01 -21.87 7.55
N ALA A 57 0.18 -21.90 6.50
CA ALA A 57 0.60 -21.64 5.13
C ALA A 57 1.19 -20.22 4.98
N LEU A 58 0.52 -19.21 5.53
CA LEU A 58 0.99 -17.82 5.49
C LEU A 58 2.29 -17.62 6.29
N SER A 59 2.38 -18.20 7.49
CA SER A 59 3.59 -18.08 8.31
C SER A 59 4.79 -18.79 7.68
N HIS A 60 4.58 -19.97 7.09
CA HIS A 60 5.61 -20.72 6.37
C HIS A 60 6.13 -19.92 5.17
N ALA A 61 5.24 -19.47 4.28
CA ALA A 61 5.60 -18.70 3.10
C ALA A 61 6.34 -17.39 3.47
N ARG A 62 5.82 -16.63 4.43
CA ARG A 62 6.39 -15.33 4.84
C ARG A 62 7.71 -15.47 5.62
N SER A 63 7.97 -16.61 6.26
CA SER A 63 9.21 -16.82 7.02
C SER A 63 10.45 -16.98 6.13
N GLN A 64 10.29 -17.63 4.98
CA GLN A 64 11.40 -17.91 4.06
C GLN A 64 11.43 -16.97 2.86
N ARG A 65 10.28 -16.41 2.46
CA ARG A 65 10.10 -15.50 1.31
C ARG A 65 10.80 -16.00 0.04
N SER A 66 10.72 -17.31 -0.21
CA SER A 66 11.26 -17.98 -1.39
C SER A 66 10.13 -18.55 -2.24
N ASP A 67 10.34 -18.66 -3.55
CA ASP A 67 9.34 -19.22 -4.47
C ASP A 67 8.89 -20.62 -4.05
N GLU A 68 9.81 -21.44 -3.52
CA GLU A 68 9.50 -22.77 -2.98
C GLU A 68 8.58 -22.69 -1.75
N SER A 69 8.85 -21.79 -0.82
CA SER A 69 8.01 -21.61 0.38
C SER A 69 6.61 -21.09 0.04
N TYR A 70 6.49 -20.19 -0.95
CA TYR A 70 5.20 -19.73 -1.46
C TYR A 70 4.43 -20.86 -2.15
N ALA A 71 5.09 -21.68 -2.96
CA ALA A 71 4.48 -22.85 -3.60
C ALA A 71 4.00 -23.88 -2.57
N GLN A 72 4.81 -24.19 -1.55
CA GLN A 72 4.43 -25.09 -0.45
C GLN A 72 3.24 -24.54 0.35
N GLY A 73 3.23 -23.23 0.64
CA GLY A 73 2.11 -22.56 1.28
C GLY A 73 0.82 -22.66 0.44
N MET A 74 0.93 -22.43 -0.88
CA MET A 74 -0.19 -22.55 -1.81
C MET A 74 -0.77 -23.97 -1.84
N LEU A 75 0.07 -25.01 -1.89
CA LEU A 75 -0.39 -26.41 -1.88
C LEU A 75 -1.20 -26.76 -0.62
N VAL A 76 -0.79 -26.25 0.55
CA VAL A 76 -1.54 -26.45 1.80
C VAL A 76 -2.91 -25.80 1.72
N LEU A 77 -3.01 -24.60 1.13
CA LEU A 77 -4.29 -23.91 0.94
C LEU A 77 -5.18 -24.63 -0.08
N GLU A 78 -4.63 -25.12 -1.19
CA GLU A 78 -5.37 -25.90 -2.19
C GLU A 78 -5.94 -27.19 -1.60
N GLN A 79 -5.14 -27.89 -0.80
CA GLN A 79 -5.62 -29.06 -0.06
C GLN A 79 -6.73 -28.70 0.95
N CYS A 80 -6.60 -27.55 1.61
CA CYS A 80 -7.63 -27.05 2.53
C CYS A 80 -8.94 -26.76 1.79
N LEU A 81 -8.88 -26.18 0.60
CA LEU A 81 -10.03 -25.86 -0.23
C LEU A 81 -10.72 -27.14 -0.75
N GLY A 82 -9.94 -28.13 -1.20
CA GLY A 82 -10.46 -29.40 -1.73
C GLY A 82 -11.16 -30.29 -0.69
N ASN A 83 -10.87 -30.11 0.60
CA ASN A 83 -11.47 -30.90 1.69
C ASN A 83 -12.82 -30.36 2.19
N GLN A 84 -13.29 -29.21 1.70
CA GLN A 84 -14.51 -28.54 2.18
C GLN A 84 -15.72 -28.93 1.33
N ALA A 85 -16.37 -30.05 1.69
CA ALA A 85 -17.43 -30.67 0.89
C ALA A 85 -18.86 -30.14 1.13
N SER A 86 -19.12 -29.43 2.24
CA SER A 86 -20.46 -28.92 2.56
C SER A 86 -20.69 -27.51 2.01
N ASP A 87 -21.96 -27.17 1.72
CA ASP A 87 -22.40 -25.86 1.20
C ASP A 87 -23.09 -24.99 2.26
N ASP A 88 -22.89 -25.29 3.53
CA ASP A 88 -23.36 -24.46 4.64
C ASP A 88 -22.55 -23.16 4.78
N GLN A 89 -23.14 -22.18 5.45
CA GLN A 89 -22.56 -20.85 5.70
C GLN A 89 -21.12 -20.92 6.26
N VAL A 90 -20.86 -21.78 7.24
CA VAL A 90 -19.55 -21.93 7.90
C VAL A 90 -18.51 -22.50 6.93
N SER A 91 -18.91 -23.44 6.09
CA SER A 91 -18.04 -23.97 5.03
C SER A 91 -17.75 -22.91 3.98
N GLN A 92 -18.74 -22.13 3.52
CA GLN A 92 -18.48 -21.03 2.60
C GLN A 92 -17.60 -19.92 3.20
N ASP A 93 -17.77 -19.59 4.48
CA ASP A 93 -16.88 -18.66 5.20
C ASP A 93 -15.44 -19.20 5.29
N SER A 94 -15.29 -20.52 5.47
CA SER A 94 -14.00 -21.19 5.47
C SER A 94 -13.35 -21.19 4.08
N LYS A 95 -14.12 -21.50 3.02
CA LYS A 95 -13.68 -21.45 1.61
C LYS A 95 -13.23 -20.04 1.26
N ALA A 96 -14.03 -19.03 1.63
CA ALA A 96 -13.72 -17.62 1.40
C ALA A 96 -12.42 -17.20 2.12
N THR A 97 -12.22 -17.63 3.37
CA THR A 97 -10.98 -17.35 4.13
C THR A 97 -9.76 -17.96 3.47
N VAL A 98 -9.85 -19.21 2.99
CA VAL A 98 -8.76 -19.88 2.27
C VAL A 98 -8.45 -19.15 0.97
N LEU A 99 -9.47 -18.77 0.19
CA LEU A 99 -9.30 -18.03 -1.06
C LEU A 99 -8.66 -16.65 -0.83
N LEU A 100 -9.01 -15.94 0.25
CA LEU A 100 -8.35 -14.68 0.64
C LEU A 100 -6.86 -14.90 0.98
N ALA A 101 -6.54 -15.98 1.69
CA ALA A 101 -5.15 -16.32 1.99
C ALA A 101 -4.36 -16.70 0.72
N MET A 102 -5.02 -17.37 -0.23
CA MET A 102 -4.42 -17.67 -1.54
C MET A 102 -4.15 -16.37 -2.31
N SER A 103 -5.10 -15.44 -2.36
CA SER A 103 -4.89 -14.15 -3.03
C SER A 103 -3.76 -13.34 -2.39
N ASP A 104 -3.59 -13.39 -1.07
CA ASP A 104 -2.47 -12.77 -0.37
C ASP A 104 -1.12 -13.34 -0.84
N LEU A 105 -0.97 -14.67 -0.87
CA LEU A 105 0.26 -15.32 -1.32
C LEU A 105 0.55 -15.06 -2.81
N LEU A 106 -0.49 -15.03 -3.63
CA LEU A 106 -0.38 -14.72 -5.06
C LEU A 106 0.06 -13.27 -5.28
N TYR A 107 -0.52 -12.34 -4.54
CA TYR A 107 -0.12 -10.93 -4.58
C TYR A 107 1.33 -10.74 -4.12
N GLU A 108 1.74 -11.39 -3.01
CA GLU A 108 3.12 -11.33 -2.51
C GLU A 108 4.14 -11.96 -3.47
N SER A 109 3.72 -12.96 -4.26
CA SER A 109 4.53 -13.59 -5.32
C SER A 109 4.47 -12.84 -6.67
N ALA A 110 3.90 -11.63 -6.70
CA ALA A 110 3.74 -10.78 -7.89
C ALA A 110 2.84 -11.36 -9.00
N ASN A 111 1.92 -12.27 -8.65
CA ASN A 111 0.92 -12.84 -9.54
C ASN A 111 -0.47 -12.18 -9.34
N SER A 112 -0.56 -10.88 -9.60
CA SER A 112 -1.77 -10.07 -9.38
C SER A 112 -3.00 -10.59 -10.15
N SER A 113 -2.82 -11.17 -11.34
CA SER A 113 -3.92 -11.68 -12.17
C SER A 113 -4.63 -12.89 -11.55
N GLU A 114 -3.88 -13.87 -11.05
CA GLU A 114 -4.43 -15.04 -10.37
C GLU A 114 -5.04 -14.63 -9.01
N ALA A 115 -4.42 -13.67 -8.30
CA ALA A 115 -4.99 -13.11 -7.08
C ALA A 115 -6.38 -12.52 -7.31
N ILE A 116 -6.55 -11.76 -8.41
CA ILE A 116 -7.85 -11.23 -8.85
C ILE A 116 -8.87 -12.35 -9.10
N GLU A 117 -8.45 -13.46 -9.72
CA GLU A 117 -9.35 -14.60 -9.96
C GLU A 117 -9.82 -15.24 -8.65
N ARG A 118 -8.92 -15.47 -7.69
CA ARG A 118 -9.30 -16.01 -6.38
C ARG A 118 -10.27 -15.10 -5.62
N LEU A 119 -10.07 -13.78 -5.71
CA LEU A 119 -10.98 -12.80 -5.10
C LEU A 119 -12.37 -12.79 -5.77
N LYS A 120 -12.44 -12.95 -7.09
CA LYS A 120 -13.73 -13.12 -7.81
C LYS A 120 -14.44 -14.41 -7.40
N GLN A 121 -13.70 -15.49 -7.12
CA GLN A 121 -14.29 -16.72 -6.58
C GLN A 121 -14.94 -16.48 -5.21
N VAL A 122 -14.34 -15.66 -4.33
CA VAL A 122 -14.97 -15.28 -3.05
C VAL A 122 -16.30 -14.56 -3.27
N MET A 123 -16.39 -13.67 -4.26
CA MET A 123 -17.64 -12.97 -4.57
C MET A 123 -18.75 -13.90 -5.03
N SER A 124 -18.41 -15.01 -5.70
CA SER A 124 -19.38 -16.02 -6.14
C SER A 124 -19.99 -16.83 -5.00
N LEU A 125 -19.40 -16.81 -3.79
CA LEU A 125 -19.90 -17.50 -2.60
C LEU A 125 -21.06 -16.72 -1.97
N THR A 126 -22.28 -16.95 -2.46
CA THR A 126 -23.49 -16.20 -2.09
C THR A 126 -23.94 -16.38 -0.63
N LEU A 127 -23.61 -17.53 -0.03
CA LEU A 127 -23.85 -17.85 1.38
C LEU A 127 -22.64 -17.54 2.25
N SER A 128 -21.64 -16.78 1.79
CA SER A 128 -20.59 -16.28 2.68
C SER A 128 -21.03 -15.00 3.39
N SER A 129 -20.47 -14.80 4.57
CA SER A 129 -20.74 -13.64 5.42
C SER A 129 -20.37 -12.36 4.68
N LEU A 130 -21.19 -11.32 4.90
CA LEU A 130 -21.00 -10.07 4.19
C LEU A 130 -19.67 -9.42 4.57
N SER A 131 -19.21 -9.57 5.82
CA SER A 131 -17.92 -9.04 6.29
C SER A 131 -16.72 -9.62 5.52
N ILE A 132 -16.69 -10.93 5.24
CA ILE A 132 -15.60 -11.54 4.46
C ILE A 132 -15.65 -11.06 3.00
N ARG A 133 -16.86 -10.90 2.44
CA ARG A 133 -17.02 -10.38 1.07
C ARG A 133 -16.62 -8.91 0.95
N VAL A 134 -16.85 -8.07 1.97
CA VAL A 134 -16.34 -6.68 2.00
C VAL A 134 -14.83 -6.68 1.81
N VAL A 135 -14.11 -7.52 2.56
CA VAL A 135 -12.64 -7.60 2.50
C VAL A 135 -12.18 -8.08 1.13
N ALA A 136 -12.87 -9.06 0.55
CA ALA A 136 -12.57 -9.55 -0.78
C ALA A 136 -12.79 -8.47 -1.86
N VAL A 137 -13.90 -7.72 -1.79
CA VAL A 137 -14.21 -6.64 -2.74
C VAL A 137 -13.24 -5.48 -2.60
N GLU A 138 -12.89 -5.11 -1.37
CA GLU A 138 -11.89 -4.06 -1.10
C GLU A 138 -10.53 -4.41 -1.73
N ALA A 139 -10.04 -5.63 -1.48
CA ALA A 139 -8.80 -6.12 -2.09
C ALA A 139 -8.91 -6.23 -3.63
N LEU A 140 -10.05 -6.71 -4.14
CA LEU A 140 -10.27 -6.88 -5.58
C LEU A 140 -10.26 -5.54 -6.30
N VAL A 141 -11.02 -4.56 -5.80
CA VAL A 141 -11.04 -3.20 -6.36
C VAL A 141 -9.66 -2.57 -6.29
N GLY A 142 -8.96 -2.71 -5.15
CA GLY A 142 -7.58 -2.25 -5.01
C GLY A 142 -6.63 -2.83 -6.07
N LEU A 143 -6.70 -4.13 -6.34
CA LEU A 143 -5.87 -4.79 -7.36
C LEU A 143 -6.29 -4.43 -8.79
N LEU A 144 -7.58 -4.25 -9.06
CA LEU A 144 -8.08 -3.83 -10.37
C LEU A 144 -7.62 -2.40 -10.70
N ILE A 145 -7.70 -1.48 -9.74
CA ILE A 145 -7.17 -0.10 -9.88
C ILE A 145 -5.66 -0.14 -10.13
N GLN A 146 -4.92 -0.92 -9.33
CA GLN A 146 -3.48 -1.09 -9.50
C GLN A 146 -3.17 -1.65 -10.89
N SER A 147 -3.95 -2.60 -11.39
CA SER A 147 -3.76 -3.19 -12.73
C SER A 147 -4.21 -2.30 -13.89
N GLY A 148 -4.72 -1.09 -13.62
CA GLY A 148 -5.23 -0.17 -14.64
C GLY A 148 -6.60 -0.52 -15.21
N GLN A 149 -7.35 -1.43 -14.58
CA GLN A 149 -8.68 -1.86 -15.01
C GLN A 149 -9.78 -1.03 -14.31
N ASP A 150 -9.73 0.29 -14.52
CA ASP A 150 -10.56 1.26 -13.78
C ASP A 150 -12.07 1.01 -14.00
N ASP A 151 -12.51 0.70 -15.23
CA ASP A 151 -13.92 0.41 -15.51
C ASP A 151 -14.41 -0.90 -14.87
N ALA A 152 -13.56 -1.94 -14.82
CA ALA A 152 -13.89 -3.17 -14.14
C ALA A 152 -13.99 -2.96 -12.62
N SER A 153 -13.10 -2.13 -12.06
CA SER A 153 -13.12 -1.78 -10.64
C SER A 153 -14.42 -1.07 -10.23
N LEU A 154 -14.91 -0.15 -11.07
CA LEU A 154 -16.16 0.57 -10.86
C LEU A 154 -17.36 -0.38 -10.91
N ASN A 155 -17.43 -1.26 -11.92
CA ASN A 155 -18.53 -2.21 -12.06
C ASN A 155 -18.64 -3.15 -10.84
N VAL A 156 -17.50 -3.62 -10.33
CA VAL A 156 -17.44 -4.46 -9.11
C VAL A 156 -17.90 -3.67 -7.88
N ALA A 157 -17.49 -2.40 -7.75
CA ALA A 157 -17.92 -1.55 -6.65
C ALA A 157 -19.43 -1.24 -6.69
N ASP A 158 -19.98 -1.04 -7.88
CA ASP A 158 -21.42 -0.82 -8.12
C ASP A 158 -22.25 -2.05 -7.76
N GLU A 159 -21.87 -3.22 -8.30
CA GLU A 159 -22.53 -4.49 -8.00
C GLU A 159 -22.55 -4.75 -6.49
N PHE A 160 -21.43 -4.51 -5.81
CA PHE A 160 -21.33 -4.72 -4.38
C PHE A 160 -22.17 -3.71 -3.58
N LEU A 161 -22.20 -2.44 -3.98
CA LEU A 161 -23.01 -1.43 -3.31
C LEU A 161 -24.52 -1.73 -3.42
N GLU A 162 -24.99 -2.19 -4.58
CA GLU A 162 -26.39 -2.63 -4.75
C GLU A 162 -26.70 -3.86 -3.89
N LEU A 163 -25.80 -4.85 -3.86
CA LEU A 163 -25.95 -6.03 -3.00
C LEU A 163 -26.10 -5.66 -1.51
N VAL A 164 -25.35 -4.66 -1.03
CA VAL A 164 -25.45 -4.18 0.35
C VAL A 164 -26.78 -3.46 0.61
N LYS A 165 -27.30 -2.69 -0.35
CA LYS A 165 -28.60 -2.01 -0.24
C LYS A 165 -29.77 -3.00 -0.16
N GLU A 166 -29.73 -4.07 -0.97
CA GLU A 166 -30.78 -5.08 -1.00
C GLU A 166 -30.91 -5.87 0.32
N ARG A 167 -29.82 -6.05 1.06
CA ARG A 167 -29.79 -6.80 2.33
C ARG A 167 -30.19 -5.98 3.57
N GLY A 168 -30.82 -4.82 3.39
CA GLY A 168 -31.09 -3.77 4.38
C GLY A 168 -31.50 -4.19 5.80
N HIS A 169 -30.52 -4.44 6.67
CA HIS A 169 -30.71 -4.59 8.11
C HIS A 169 -29.83 -3.59 8.89
N GLU A 170 -30.41 -3.03 9.96
CA GLU A 170 -29.93 -1.87 10.73
C GLU A 170 -28.55 -2.04 11.41
N ASN A 171 -27.97 -3.25 11.43
CA ASN A 171 -26.64 -3.53 11.99
C ASN A 171 -25.50 -3.53 10.93
N LEU A 172 -25.74 -3.06 9.71
CA LEU A 172 -24.79 -3.07 8.59
C LEU A 172 -24.14 -1.71 8.28
N GLN A 173 -24.25 -0.72 9.16
CA GLN A 173 -23.75 0.64 8.90
C GLN A 173 -22.26 0.68 8.52
N GLY A 174 -21.40 -0.11 9.19
CA GLY A 174 -19.98 -0.19 8.84
C GLY A 174 -19.71 -0.83 7.48
N VAL A 175 -20.48 -1.85 7.10
CA VAL A 175 -20.36 -2.50 5.79
C VAL A 175 -20.83 -1.57 4.67
N ALA A 176 -21.95 -0.89 4.88
CA ALA A 176 -22.47 0.10 3.93
C ALA A 176 -21.50 1.28 3.74
N ALA A 177 -20.87 1.74 4.82
CA ALA A 177 -19.83 2.76 4.75
C ALA A 177 -18.60 2.28 3.96
N THR A 178 -18.17 1.05 4.17
CA THR A 178 -17.04 0.46 3.44
C THR A 178 -17.38 0.34 1.94
N ALA A 179 -18.58 -0.12 1.59
CA ALA A 179 -19.03 -0.21 0.20
C ALA A 179 -19.07 1.17 -0.49
N LYS A 180 -19.58 2.20 0.20
CA LYS A 180 -19.55 3.60 -0.29
C LYS A 180 -18.12 4.10 -0.50
N THR A 181 -17.22 3.77 0.43
CA THR A 181 -15.80 4.16 0.35
C THR A 181 -15.10 3.50 -0.83
N ILE A 182 -15.32 2.20 -1.04
CA ILE A 182 -14.77 1.45 -2.18
C ILE A 182 -15.20 2.11 -3.50
N LYS A 183 -16.50 2.39 -3.64
CA LYS A 183 -17.01 3.10 -4.82
C LYS A 183 -16.46 4.53 -4.94
N GLY A 184 -16.39 5.27 -3.83
CA GLY A 184 -15.83 6.62 -3.80
C GLY A 184 -14.37 6.66 -4.27
N LEU A 185 -13.56 5.68 -3.87
CA LEU A 185 -12.18 5.54 -4.34
C LEU A 185 -12.12 5.24 -5.86
N THR A 186 -12.99 4.37 -6.38
CA THR A 186 -13.02 4.11 -7.84
C THR A 186 -13.43 5.35 -8.65
N GLU A 187 -14.39 6.13 -8.16
CA GLU A 187 -14.81 7.38 -8.80
C GLU A 187 -13.70 8.45 -8.75
N LEU A 188 -12.95 8.52 -7.64
CA LEU A 188 -11.78 9.39 -7.52
C LEU A 188 -10.72 9.06 -8.57
N VAL A 189 -10.36 7.78 -8.72
CA VAL A 189 -9.40 7.32 -9.74
C VAL A 189 -9.89 7.67 -11.15
N LYS A 190 -11.20 7.57 -11.39
CA LYS A 190 -11.81 7.95 -12.67
C LYS A 190 -11.79 9.45 -12.94
N GLY A 191 -11.64 10.27 -11.89
CA GLY A 191 -11.65 11.73 -11.91
C GLY A 191 -13.01 12.38 -11.62
N SER A 192 -14.02 11.60 -11.23
CA SER A 192 -15.38 12.07 -10.94
C SER A 192 -15.51 12.59 -9.50
N ILE A 193 -14.97 13.79 -9.21
CA ILE A 193 -14.96 14.34 -7.83
C ILE A 193 -16.38 14.51 -7.27
N GLU A 194 -17.34 15.01 -8.06
CA GLU A 194 -18.71 15.25 -7.61
C GLU A 194 -19.41 13.94 -7.18
N SER A 195 -19.22 12.87 -7.96
CA SER A 195 -19.74 11.55 -7.64
C SER A 195 -19.08 11.00 -6.37
N ALA A 196 -17.77 11.16 -6.24
CA ALA A 196 -17.04 10.78 -5.02
C ALA A 196 -17.55 11.55 -3.79
N GLU A 197 -17.75 12.86 -3.90
CA GLU A 197 -18.27 13.72 -2.82
C GLU A 197 -19.61 13.20 -2.29
N SER A 198 -20.55 12.88 -3.19
CA SER A 198 -21.86 12.33 -2.80
C SER A 198 -21.77 11.00 -2.05
N LEU A 199 -20.74 10.19 -2.32
CA LEU A 199 -20.51 8.90 -1.69
C LEU A 199 -19.82 9.03 -0.33
N PHE A 200 -18.91 10.00 -0.21
CA PHE A 200 -18.22 10.32 1.03
C PHE A 200 -19.08 11.15 2.00
N GLN A 201 -20.13 11.83 1.50
CA GLN A 201 -21.08 12.57 2.32
C GLN A 201 -21.76 11.65 3.36
N GLY A 202 -21.65 12.01 4.64
CA GLY A 202 -22.19 11.25 5.77
C GLY A 202 -21.25 10.20 6.36
N LEU A 203 -20.03 10.03 5.84
CA LEU A 203 -18.98 9.22 6.47
C LEU A 203 -18.21 9.99 7.57
N GLU A 204 -18.50 11.28 7.74
CA GLU A 204 -17.92 12.21 8.74
C GLU A 204 -18.12 11.77 10.19
N ASN A 205 -19.06 10.86 10.46
CA ASN A 205 -19.35 10.40 11.81
C ASN A 205 -18.19 9.57 12.40
N HIS A 206 -17.74 9.96 13.59
CA HIS A 206 -16.55 9.47 14.26
C HIS A 206 -16.52 7.94 14.51
N GLU A 207 -17.69 7.29 14.53
CA GLU A 207 -17.82 5.84 14.73
C GLU A 207 -17.64 5.02 13.44
N ILE A 208 -17.96 5.62 12.27
CA ILE A 208 -17.89 4.98 10.95
C ILE A 208 -16.44 4.94 10.45
N CYS A 209 -15.65 5.95 10.76
CA CYS A 209 -14.24 6.05 10.40
C CYS A 209 -13.28 5.19 11.26
N LYS A 210 -13.79 4.24 12.06
CA LYS A 210 -12.95 3.27 12.79
C LYS A 210 -12.19 2.34 11.83
N GLY A 211 -12.69 2.11 10.62
CA GLY A 211 -11.99 1.37 9.58
C GLY A 211 -10.84 2.18 8.99
N SER A 212 -9.60 1.72 9.15
CA SER A 212 -8.41 2.44 8.66
C SER A 212 -8.45 2.76 7.16
N ASN A 213 -9.00 1.86 6.33
CA ASN A 213 -9.17 2.10 4.90
C ASN A 213 -10.20 3.19 4.58
N ILE A 214 -11.30 3.23 5.34
CA ILE A 214 -12.34 4.28 5.21
C ILE A 214 -11.70 5.64 5.49
N ALA A 215 -10.98 5.74 6.62
CA ALA A 215 -10.34 6.97 7.01
C ALA A 215 -9.27 7.42 5.99
N LEU A 216 -8.48 6.49 5.45
CA LEU A 216 -7.48 6.79 4.43
C LEU A 216 -8.10 7.31 3.13
N SER A 217 -9.06 6.57 2.54
CA SER A 217 -9.67 6.96 1.27
C SER A 217 -10.48 8.27 1.38
N TYR A 218 -11.12 8.51 2.52
CA TYR A 218 -11.78 9.80 2.77
C TYR A 218 -10.77 10.94 2.98
N GLY A 219 -9.65 10.67 3.64
CA GLY A 219 -8.53 11.63 3.74
C GLY A 219 -7.95 11.98 2.38
N GLU A 220 -7.79 11.00 1.48
CA GLU A 220 -7.37 11.21 0.08
C GLU A 220 -8.36 12.08 -0.71
N PHE A 221 -9.67 11.86 -0.55
CA PHE A 221 -10.71 12.73 -1.10
C PHE A 221 -10.57 14.19 -0.60
N LEU A 222 -10.45 14.37 0.71
CA LEU A 222 -10.33 15.70 1.33
C LEU A 222 -9.05 16.41 0.90
N HIS A 223 -7.95 15.68 0.83
CA HIS A 223 -6.67 16.20 0.36
C HIS A 223 -6.75 16.60 -1.13
N ALA A 224 -7.39 15.77 -1.96
CA ALA A 224 -7.61 16.04 -3.37
C ALA A 224 -8.47 17.29 -3.61
N THR A 225 -9.45 17.53 -2.74
CA THR A 225 -10.36 18.70 -2.78
C THR A 225 -9.80 19.94 -2.08
N GLY A 226 -8.65 19.83 -1.41
CA GLY A 226 -7.94 20.94 -0.77
C GLY A 226 -8.34 21.21 0.69
N ASN A 227 -9.17 20.36 1.30
CA ASN A 227 -9.51 20.45 2.72
C ASN A 227 -8.43 19.77 3.58
N PHE A 228 -7.27 20.42 3.66
CA PHE A 228 -6.06 19.85 4.25
C PHE A 228 -6.17 19.56 5.75
N GLU A 229 -6.90 20.40 6.50
CA GLU A 229 -7.03 20.22 7.96
C GLU A 229 -7.79 18.92 8.29
N MET A 230 -8.95 18.72 7.64
CA MET A 230 -9.71 17.48 7.81
C MET A 230 -8.94 16.28 7.25
N ALA A 231 -8.22 16.43 6.14
CA ALA A 231 -7.40 15.35 5.59
C ALA A 231 -6.33 14.88 6.59
N LYS A 232 -5.67 15.80 7.30
CA LYS A 232 -4.67 15.49 8.33
C LYS A 232 -5.26 14.66 9.46
N GLU A 233 -6.43 15.07 9.97
CA GLU A 233 -7.15 14.34 11.03
C GLU A 233 -7.50 12.91 10.57
N MET A 234 -7.98 12.77 9.33
CA MET A 234 -8.35 11.48 8.76
C MET A 234 -7.15 10.54 8.57
N TYR A 235 -5.99 11.06 8.11
CA TYR A 235 -4.77 10.26 8.03
C TYR A 235 -4.25 9.81 9.40
N GLN A 236 -4.30 10.69 10.40
CA GLN A 236 -3.94 10.33 11.78
C GLN A 236 -4.86 9.25 12.35
N LYS A 237 -6.18 9.35 12.10
CA LYS A 237 -7.16 8.31 12.45
C LYS A 237 -6.87 6.99 11.75
N ALA A 238 -6.54 7.01 10.47
CA ALA A 238 -6.20 5.80 9.73
C ALA A 238 -5.00 5.07 10.36
N ILE A 239 -3.95 5.81 10.72
CA ILE A 239 -2.75 5.28 11.39
C ILE A 239 -3.11 4.72 12.79
N GLN A 240 -3.84 5.47 13.60
CA GLN A 240 -4.23 5.05 14.95
C GLN A 240 -5.12 3.81 14.92
N GLY A 241 -6.09 3.76 13.99
CA GLY A 241 -7.00 2.62 13.80
C GLY A 241 -6.27 1.30 13.54
N VAL A 242 -5.11 1.32 12.85
CA VAL A 242 -4.30 0.13 12.61
C VAL A 242 -3.66 -0.38 13.90
N THR A 243 -3.27 0.51 14.82
CA THR A 243 -2.64 0.11 16.08
C THR A 243 -3.62 -0.51 17.07
N GLU A 244 -4.90 -0.13 16.97
CA GLU A 244 -5.98 -0.59 17.84
C GLU A 244 -6.65 -1.88 17.33
N THR A 245 -6.69 -2.10 16.01
CA THR A 245 -7.31 -3.29 15.40
C THR A 245 -6.33 -4.46 15.29
N LYS A 246 -6.25 -5.29 16.34
CA LYS A 246 -5.53 -6.58 16.29
C LYS A 246 -6.22 -7.66 15.44
N GLU A 247 -7.50 -7.48 15.11
CA GLU A 247 -8.38 -8.56 14.65
C GLU A 247 -9.19 -8.21 13.38
N SER A 248 -8.71 -7.28 12.54
CA SER A 248 -9.43 -6.94 11.30
C SER A 248 -8.92 -7.74 10.10
N MET A 249 -9.83 -8.45 9.45
CA MET A 249 -9.61 -9.11 8.16
C MET A 249 -9.24 -8.05 7.11
N SER A 250 -8.04 -8.13 6.55
CA SER A 250 -7.57 -7.25 5.48
C SER A 250 -6.62 -8.04 4.58
N SER A 251 -6.64 -7.78 3.27
CA SER A 251 -6.00 -8.64 2.27
C SER A 251 -5.31 -7.81 1.17
N CYS A 252 -4.32 -8.43 0.51
CA CYS A 252 -3.56 -7.90 -0.61
C CYS A 252 -3.00 -6.49 -0.36
N ASN A 253 -3.17 -5.57 -1.31
CA ASN A 253 -2.70 -4.19 -1.22
C ASN A 253 -3.54 -3.31 -0.28
N MET A 254 -4.64 -3.84 0.26
CA MET A 254 -5.52 -3.18 1.23
C MET A 254 -5.31 -3.71 2.66
N ASN A 255 -4.24 -4.48 2.90
CA ASN A 255 -3.91 -5.00 4.22
C ASN A 255 -3.51 -3.90 5.23
N LEU A 256 -3.68 -4.14 6.53
CA LEU A 256 -3.40 -3.16 7.59
C LEU A 256 -2.00 -2.52 7.52
N LYS A 257 -0.96 -3.27 7.15
CA LYS A 257 0.42 -2.75 7.02
C LYS A 257 0.55 -1.82 5.81
N ALA A 258 -0.03 -2.21 4.68
CA ALA A 258 -0.07 -1.39 3.47
C ALA A 258 -0.86 -0.10 3.69
N VAL A 259 -1.97 -0.17 4.42
CA VAL A 259 -2.81 0.98 4.79
C VAL A 259 -2.09 1.92 5.73
N SER A 260 -1.43 1.40 6.77
CA SER A 260 -0.62 2.22 7.68
C SER A 260 0.49 2.94 6.92
N LEU A 261 1.23 2.22 6.07
CA LEU A 261 2.27 2.81 5.22
C LEU A 261 1.69 3.91 4.31
N ALA A 262 0.58 3.63 3.63
CA ALA A 262 -0.07 4.57 2.73
C ALA A 262 -0.58 5.82 3.45
N ALA A 263 -1.16 5.66 4.64
CA ALA A 263 -1.62 6.79 5.46
C ALA A 263 -0.46 7.66 5.95
N THR A 264 0.65 7.06 6.41
CA THR A 264 1.87 7.82 6.75
C THR A 264 2.44 8.53 5.53
N PHE A 265 2.47 7.86 4.37
CA PHE A 265 2.94 8.47 3.14
C PHE A 265 2.05 9.62 2.66
N ALA A 266 0.72 9.47 2.73
CA ALA A 266 -0.25 10.50 2.37
C ALA A 266 -0.17 11.71 3.31
N LEU A 267 0.03 11.48 4.61
CA LEU A 267 0.30 12.55 5.59
C LEU A 267 1.58 13.33 5.24
N GLY A 268 2.66 12.63 4.87
CA GLY A 268 3.91 13.28 4.45
C GLY A 268 3.75 14.12 3.17
N GLN A 269 2.96 13.64 2.20
CA GLN A 269 2.59 14.41 1.01
C GLN A 269 1.76 15.65 1.37
N LEU A 270 0.81 15.51 2.30
CA LEU A 270 -0.03 16.61 2.78
C LEU A 270 0.81 17.72 3.44
N GLU A 271 1.72 17.37 4.35
CA GLU A 271 2.62 18.34 4.97
C GLU A 271 3.50 19.04 3.93
N SER A 272 3.93 18.32 2.89
CA SER A 272 4.65 18.93 1.77
C SER A 272 3.79 19.93 0.99
N HIS A 273 2.49 19.70 0.84
CA HIS A 273 1.58 20.60 0.12
C HIS A 273 1.21 21.83 0.94
N ILE A 274 1.13 21.70 2.27
CA ILE A 274 0.92 22.83 3.19
C ILE A 274 2.19 23.69 3.32
N GLY A 275 3.37 23.10 3.06
CA GLY A 275 4.68 23.77 3.15
C GLY A 275 5.44 23.48 4.45
N ASN A 276 4.97 22.53 5.26
CA ASN A 276 5.64 22.07 6.48
C ASN A 276 6.73 21.04 6.14
N PHE A 277 7.79 21.48 5.47
CA PHE A 277 8.80 20.58 4.92
C PHE A 277 9.59 19.78 5.97
N GLY A 278 9.72 20.27 7.20
CA GLY A 278 10.37 19.51 8.28
C GLY A 278 9.58 18.26 8.65
N ASP A 279 8.30 18.42 8.96
CA ASP A 279 7.39 17.33 9.30
C ASP A 279 7.18 16.39 8.10
N ALA A 280 7.13 16.94 6.88
CA ALA A 280 7.06 16.16 5.65
C ALA A 280 8.28 15.24 5.47
N GLU A 281 9.49 15.76 5.70
CA GLU A 281 10.74 15.01 5.56
C GLU A 281 10.83 13.87 6.60
N GLU A 282 10.46 14.13 7.85
CA GLU A 282 10.40 13.10 8.90
C GLU A 282 9.37 12.01 8.57
N THR A 283 8.15 12.44 8.23
CA THR A 283 7.03 11.53 7.96
C THR A 283 7.28 10.67 6.72
N LEU A 284 7.78 11.25 5.62
CA LEU A 284 8.10 10.51 4.41
C LEU A 284 9.30 9.57 4.60
N THR A 285 10.28 9.94 5.44
CA THR A 285 11.41 9.06 5.80
C THR A 285 10.95 7.85 6.61
N SER A 286 10.00 8.06 7.54
CA SER A 286 9.36 7.00 8.28
C SER A 286 8.59 6.05 7.35
N ALA A 287 7.81 6.59 6.41
CA ALA A 287 7.12 5.80 5.38
C ALA A 287 8.12 5.00 4.52
N LEU A 288 9.21 5.60 4.07
CA LEU A 288 10.25 4.93 3.28
C LEU A 288 10.88 3.75 4.06
N THR A 289 11.25 3.99 5.32
CA THR A 289 11.85 2.97 6.20
C THR A 289 10.88 1.79 6.40
N SER A 290 9.60 2.09 6.62
CA SER A 290 8.54 1.08 6.74
C SER A 290 8.36 0.28 5.44
N ALA A 291 8.38 0.95 4.29
CA ALA A 291 8.27 0.30 2.98
C ALA A 291 9.46 -0.63 2.70
N GLU A 292 10.69 -0.20 3.00
CA GLU A 292 11.91 -1.01 2.84
C GLU A 292 11.91 -2.22 3.78
N ALA A 293 11.47 -2.06 5.02
CA ALA A 293 11.34 -3.16 5.97
C ALA A 293 10.28 -4.18 5.55
N HIS A 294 9.16 -3.73 4.98
CA HIS A 294 8.05 -4.60 4.61
C HIS A 294 8.28 -5.32 3.27
N TYR A 295 8.62 -4.57 2.23
CA TYR A 295 8.74 -5.08 0.86
C TYR A 295 10.17 -5.42 0.43
N GLY A 296 11.18 -4.87 1.12
CA GLY A 296 12.59 -4.98 0.75
C GLY A 296 13.08 -3.80 -0.11
N HIS A 297 14.37 -3.52 -0.02
CA HIS A 297 15.05 -2.36 -0.63
C HIS A 297 15.00 -2.28 -2.17
N SER A 298 14.67 -3.40 -2.85
CA SER A 298 14.61 -3.49 -4.32
C SER A 298 13.18 -3.51 -4.86
N HIS A 299 12.17 -3.35 -4.01
CA HIS A 299 10.78 -3.50 -4.43
C HIS A 299 10.26 -2.24 -5.16
N PRO A 300 9.45 -2.38 -6.24
CA PRO A 300 8.91 -1.22 -6.97
C PRO A 300 8.13 -0.23 -6.11
N LYS A 301 7.44 -0.71 -5.07
CA LYS A 301 6.72 0.13 -4.09
C LYS A 301 7.65 1.12 -3.37
N VAL A 302 8.91 0.75 -3.10
CA VAL A 302 9.91 1.68 -2.54
C VAL A 302 10.20 2.81 -3.53
N GLY A 303 10.25 2.51 -4.84
CA GLY A 303 10.37 3.51 -5.89
C GLY A 303 9.20 4.49 -5.95
N VAL A 304 7.98 4.02 -5.69
CA VAL A 304 6.78 4.88 -5.57
C VAL A 304 6.93 5.87 -4.41
N ILE A 305 7.33 5.40 -3.22
CA ILE A 305 7.54 6.27 -2.05
C ILE A 305 8.68 7.27 -2.30
N LEU A 306 9.79 6.83 -2.90
CA LEU A 306 10.91 7.70 -3.28
C LEU A 306 10.50 8.80 -4.26
N THR A 307 9.55 8.52 -5.15
CA THR A 307 8.99 9.55 -6.06
C THR A 307 8.31 10.65 -5.25
N GLY A 308 7.51 10.29 -4.23
CA GLY A 308 6.92 11.29 -3.32
C GLY A 308 7.95 12.09 -2.53
N VAL A 309 9.03 11.46 -2.06
CA VAL A 309 10.15 12.16 -1.39
C VAL A 309 10.83 13.14 -2.35
N ALA A 310 11.07 12.74 -3.60
CA ALA A 310 11.66 13.60 -4.62
C ALA A 310 10.78 14.82 -4.92
N LEU A 311 9.46 14.62 -5.01
CA LEU A 311 8.49 15.70 -5.21
C LEU A 311 8.44 16.65 -4.00
N MET A 312 8.55 16.14 -2.78
CA MET A 312 8.64 17.00 -1.57
C MET A 312 9.86 17.91 -1.64
N TYR A 313 11.06 17.38 -1.92
CA TYR A 313 12.26 18.22 -2.05
C TYR A 313 12.18 19.21 -3.22
N ARG A 314 11.45 18.86 -4.28
CA ARG A 314 11.14 19.78 -5.38
C ARG A 314 10.25 20.92 -4.92
N ASN A 315 9.19 20.63 -4.17
CA ASN A 315 8.28 21.63 -3.62
C ASN A 315 9.00 22.57 -2.65
N LYS A 316 9.83 21.99 -1.76
CA LYS A 316 10.71 22.74 -0.85
C LYS A 316 11.62 23.70 -1.61
N ALA A 317 12.33 23.21 -2.63
CA ALA A 317 13.20 24.04 -3.46
C ALA A 317 12.44 25.18 -4.16
N LYS A 318 11.24 24.92 -4.67
CA LYS A 318 10.41 25.92 -5.34
C LYS A 318 9.95 27.01 -4.36
N GLN A 319 9.48 26.62 -3.18
CA GLN A 319 8.92 27.55 -2.18
C GLN A 319 10.02 28.34 -1.45
N GLU A 320 11.13 27.69 -1.09
CA GLU A 320 12.27 28.32 -0.41
C GLU A 320 13.25 29.01 -1.38
N ARG A 321 13.04 28.88 -2.70
CA ARG A 321 13.96 29.33 -3.76
C ARG A 321 15.39 28.80 -3.56
N SER A 322 15.50 27.56 -3.10
CA SER A 322 16.75 26.87 -2.84
C SER A 322 17.07 25.85 -3.95
N SER A 323 18.33 25.41 -4.05
CA SER A 323 18.74 24.36 -4.98
C SER A 323 18.87 23.02 -4.25
N SER A 324 18.01 22.06 -4.58
CA SER A 324 18.13 20.66 -4.16
C SER A 324 18.24 19.70 -5.35
N ILE A 325 18.72 20.20 -6.50
CA ILE A 325 18.74 19.49 -7.79
C ILE A 325 19.46 18.13 -7.72
N MET A 326 20.61 18.04 -7.03
CA MET A 326 21.36 16.79 -6.92
C MET A 326 20.62 15.73 -6.10
N ILE A 327 19.93 16.15 -5.02
CA ILE A 327 19.13 15.26 -4.18
C ILE A 327 17.94 14.74 -4.99
N GLN A 328 17.20 15.65 -5.64
CA GLN A 328 16.04 15.28 -6.46
C GLN A 328 16.44 14.35 -7.62
N GLU A 329 17.51 14.65 -8.33
CA GLU A 329 18.02 13.81 -9.42
C GLU A 329 18.40 12.41 -8.92
N GLY A 330 19.10 12.30 -7.79
CA GLY A 330 19.45 11.01 -7.20
C GLY A 330 18.21 10.19 -6.81
N LEU A 331 17.21 10.83 -6.20
CA LEU A 331 15.97 10.20 -5.79
C LEU A 331 15.14 9.73 -6.98
N PHE A 332 14.95 10.57 -8.01
CA PHE A 332 14.20 10.17 -9.21
C PHE A 332 14.90 9.04 -9.96
N ARG A 333 16.23 9.10 -10.12
CA ARG A 333 16.99 8.02 -10.75
C ARG A 333 16.78 6.70 -10.01
N ARG A 334 16.92 6.70 -8.68
CA ARG A 334 16.72 5.51 -7.87
C ARG A 334 15.27 5.00 -7.94
N ALA A 335 14.29 5.90 -7.91
CA ALA A 335 12.89 5.54 -8.04
C ALA A 335 12.59 4.83 -9.38
N LEU A 336 13.12 5.36 -10.48
CA LEU A 336 12.96 4.79 -11.83
C LEU A 336 13.68 3.45 -11.99
N GLU A 337 14.86 3.28 -11.39
CA GLU A 337 15.56 1.99 -11.34
C GLU A 337 14.72 0.92 -10.63
N LEU A 338 14.15 1.25 -9.47
CA LEU A 338 13.33 0.32 -8.68
C LEU A 338 12.02 -0.05 -9.38
N MET A 339 11.38 0.91 -10.05
CA MET A 339 10.19 0.66 -10.86
C MET A 339 10.52 0.03 -12.23
N LYS A 340 11.80 -0.25 -12.51
CA LYS A 340 12.30 -0.84 -13.77
C LYS A 340 11.80 -0.08 -15.01
N ALA A 341 11.98 1.23 -14.99
CA ALA A 341 11.49 2.09 -16.07
C ALA A 341 12.18 1.75 -17.41
N PRO A 342 11.42 1.65 -18.52
CA PRO A 342 11.95 1.17 -19.81
C PRO A 342 12.93 2.17 -20.42
N PRO A 343 13.98 1.76 -21.14
CA PRO A 343 14.91 2.69 -21.79
C PRO A 343 14.18 3.73 -22.65
N LEU A 344 14.69 4.96 -22.72
CA LEU A 344 14.03 6.05 -23.45
C LEU A 344 13.95 5.81 -24.96
N ASP A 345 14.86 5.00 -25.50
CA ASP A 345 14.95 4.71 -26.94
C ASP A 345 14.12 3.47 -27.34
N ASP A 346 13.63 2.68 -26.37
CA ASP A 346 12.81 1.49 -26.62
C ASP A 346 11.32 1.78 -26.38
N THR A 347 10.59 2.07 -27.46
CA THR A 347 9.13 2.25 -27.43
C THR A 347 8.36 0.95 -27.17
N GLU A 348 9.02 -0.20 -27.22
CA GLU A 348 8.43 -1.54 -27.08
C GLU A 348 8.71 -2.21 -25.72
N GLY A 349 9.39 -1.52 -24.79
CA GLY A 349 9.65 -2.06 -23.46
C GLY A 349 8.35 -2.38 -22.71
N ILE A 350 8.31 -3.53 -22.02
CA ILE A 350 7.17 -3.89 -21.15
C ILE A 350 7.07 -2.85 -20.05
N ILE A 351 6.05 -1.99 -20.16
CA ILE A 351 5.72 -1.03 -19.11
C ILE A 351 5.00 -1.81 -18.02
N ASN A 352 5.54 -1.79 -16.81
CA ASN A 352 4.78 -2.24 -15.65
C ASN A 352 3.59 -1.29 -15.47
N VAL A 353 2.41 -1.77 -15.89
CA VAL A 353 1.15 -1.03 -15.85
C VAL A 353 0.85 -0.56 -14.43
N GLU A 354 1.24 -1.35 -13.42
CA GLU A 354 0.93 -1.05 -12.02
C GLU A 354 1.56 0.25 -11.52
N THR A 355 2.81 0.52 -11.93
CA THR A 355 3.55 1.72 -11.51
C THR A 355 3.64 2.77 -12.60
N GLN A 356 2.93 2.59 -13.72
CA GLN A 356 3.10 3.41 -14.92
C GLN A 356 2.86 4.90 -14.67
N GLU A 357 1.80 5.26 -13.94
CA GLU A 357 1.48 6.67 -13.68
C GLU A 357 2.51 7.35 -12.79
N VAL A 358 2.92 6.70 -11.71
CA VAL A 358 3.95 7.24 -10.81
C VAL A 358 5.31 7.30 -11.52
N MET A 359 5.60 6.34 -12.39
CA MET A 359 6.80 6.36 -13.23
C MET A 359 6.78 7.53 -14.22
N ALA A 360 5.63 7.84 -14.82
CA ALA A 360 5.46 9.02 -15.65
C ALA A 360 5.65 10.30 -14.83
N LEU A 361 5.11 10.37 -13.61
CA LEU A 361 5.33 11.51 -12.70
C LEU A 361 6.81 11.69 -12.34
N ALA A 362 7.51 10.60 -12.00
CA ALA A 362 8.94 10.60 -11.69
C ALA A 362 9.78 11.04 -12.90
N ARG A 363 9.44 10.59 -14.11
CA ARG A 363 10.11 11.03 -15.35
C ARG A 363 9.83 12.47 -15.69
N GLY A 364 8.60 12.93 -15.52
CA GLY A 364 8.25 14.34 -15.72
C GLY A 364 9.04 15.25 -14.77
N GLY A 365 9.08 14.90 -13.48
CA GLY A 365 9.87 15.62 -12.49
C GLY A 365 11.38 15.57 -12.78
N TYR A 366 11.91 14.42 -13.20
CA TYR A 366 13.33 14.31 -13.56
C TYR A 366 13.67 15.09 -14.83
N ALA A 367 12.78 15.07 -15.84
CA ALA A 367 12.94 15.81 -17.07
C ALA A 367 13.06 17.32 -16.82
N GLU A 368 12.24 17.90 -15.94
CA GLU A 368 12.36 19.31 -15.56
C GLU A 368 13.76 19.67 -15.04
N LEU A 369 14.39 18.78 -14.27
CA LEU A 369 15.75 18.98 -13.77
C LEU A 369 16.79 18.92 -14.89
N LEU A 370 16.62 18.00 -15.83
CA LEU A 370 17.52 17.85 -16.98
C LEU A 370 17.40 18.99 -17.98
N LEU A 371 16.20 19.54 -18.16
CA LEU A 371 15.96 20.69 -19.04
C LEU A 371 16.71 21.94 -18.59
N ILE A 372 16.99 22.08 -17.29
CA ILE A 372 17.82 23.15 -16.73
C ILE A 372 19.30 22.96 -17.10
N GLN A 373 19.75 21.71 -17.31
CA GLN A 373 21.14 21.36 -17.63
C GLN A 373 21.36 21.44 -19.16
N VAL A 374 22.08 22.47 -19.62
CA VAL A 374 22.31 22.72 -21.07
C VAL A 374 22.84 21.49 -21.81
N ASN A 375 23.75 20.72 -21.21
CA ASN A 375 24.35 19.54 -21.85
C ASN A 375 23.42 18.33 -21.95
N ARG A 376 22.32 18.29 -21.17
CA ARG A 376 21.40 17.14 -21.07
C ARG A 376 19.96 17.48 -21.46
N ARG A 377 19.77 18.64 -22.11
CA ARG A 377 18.45 19.12 -22.51
C ARG A 377 17.71 18.14 -23.42
N SER A 378 18.40 17.53 -24.39
CA SER A 378 17.80 16.56 -25.32
C SER A 378 17.28 15.31 -24.60
N GLU A 379 18.01 14.83 -23.58
CA GLU A 379 17.58 13.73 -22.71
C GLU A 379 16.33 14.13 -21.91
N GLY A 380 16.30 15.34 -21.38
CA GLY A 380 15.14 15.91 -20.70
C GLY A 380 13.90 15.99 -21.59
N GLU A 381 14.05 16.46 -22.85
CA GLU A 381 12.95 16.54 -23.81
C GLU A 381 12.37 15.16 -24.16
N LYS A 382 13.25 14.15 -24.39
CA LYS A 382 12.83 12.76 -24.61
C LYS A 382 12.07 12.21 -23.40
N MET A 383 12.60 12.42 -22.20
CA MET A 383 11.99 11.91 -20.97
C MET A 383 10.64 12.56 -20.68
N LYS A 384 10.50 13.86 -20.95
CA LYS A 384 9.23 14.58 -20.87
C LYS A 384 8.20 14.03 -21.86
N SER A 385 8.58 13.86 -23.13
CA SER A 385 7.68 13.32 -24.15
C SER A 385 7.20 11.91 -23.81
N TRP A 386 8.10 11.05 -23.30
CA TRP A 386 7.71 9.74 -22.80
C TRP A 386 6.72 9.85 -21.64
N ALA A 387 7.01 10.71 -20.66
CA ALA A 387 6.15 10.88 -19.48
C ALA A 387 4.74 11.33 -19.86
N GLU A 388 4.62 12.28 -20.80
CA GLU A 388 3.33 12.75 -21.33
C GLU A 388 2.57 11.62 -22.04
N SER A 389 3.26 10.77 -22.81
CA SER A 389 2.64 9.63 -23.48
C SER A 389 2.21 8.50 -22.54
N ALA A 390 2.93 8.32 -21.42
CA ALA A 390 2.69 7.27 -20.45
C ALA A 390 1.67 7.68 -19.37
N TRP A 391 1.34 8.97 -19.27
CA TRP A 391 0.39 9.52 -18.31
C TRP A 391 -1.05 9.07 -18.62
N ARG A 392 -1.71 8.45 -17.63
CA ARG A 392 -3.07 7.88 -17.78
C ARG A 392 -4.13 8.53 -16.89
N ASN A 393 -3.75 9.48 -16.05
CA ASN A 393 -4.69 10.12 -15.14
C ASN A 393 -5.66 11.03 -15.92
N ARG A 394 -6.96 10.84 -15.69
CA ARG A 394 -8.05 11.55 -16.38
C ARG A 394 -8.42 12.88 -15.70
N ARG A 395 -8.09 13.04 -14.43
CA ARG A 395 -8.44 14.18 -13.57
C ARG A 395 -7.49 15.36 -13.75
N ILE A 396 -6.19 15.07 -13.78
CA ILE A 396 -5.10 16.05 -13.81
C ILE A 396 -4.11 15.73 -14.93
N SER A 397 -3.66 16.77 -15.62
CA SER A 397 -2.55 16.65 -16.58
C SER A 397 -1.23 16.43 -15.85
N LEU A 398 -0.24 15.84 -16.53
CA LEU A 398 1.11 15.66 -15.96
C LEU A 398 1.73 16.99 -15.52
N SER A 399 1.52 18.05 -16.29
CA SER A 399 1.99 19.39 -15.91
C SER A 399 1.34 19.89 -14.63
N GLU A 400 0.02 19.74 -14.49
CA GLU A 400 -0.71 20.12 -13.27
C GLU A 400 -0.25 19.31 -12.06
N ALA A 401 -0.06 17.99 -12.24
CA ALA A 401 0.44 17.09 -11.19
C ALA A 401 1.85 17.51 -10.70
N LEU A 402 2.68 18.05 -11.59
CA LEU A 402 4.00 18.58 -11.25
C LEU A 402 3.93 20.02 -10.73
N THR A 403 2.97 20.84 -11.15
CA THR A 403 2.86 22.24 -10.71
C THR A 403 1.93 22.38 -9.52
N LEU A 404 2.47 22.27 -8.31
CA LEU A 404 1.77 22.56 -7.05
C LEU A 404 1.54 24.06 -6.77
N SER A 405 1.45 24.90 -7.81
CA SER A 405 1.21 26.34 -7.63
C SER A 405 -0.03 26.76 -8.37
N GLU A 406 -1.17 26.68 -7.70
CA GLU A 406 -2.15 27.76 -7.54
C GLU A 406 -3.31 27.28 -6.63
N PRO A 407 -4.02 28.16 -5.92
CA PRO A 407 -4.99 27.80 -4.87
C PRO A 407 -6.29 27.18 -5.41
N LEU A 408 -6.33 26.76 -6.67
CA LEU A 408 -7.52 26.33 -7.41
C LEU A 408 -7.56 24.79 -7.57
N GLY A 409 -7.62 24.09 -6.45
CA GLY A 409 -8.46 22.88 -6.31
C GLY A 409 -8.06 21.57 -7.02
N LYS A 410 -6.82 21.42 -7.51
CA LYS A 410 -6.36 20.14 -8.09
C LYS A 410 -4.98 19.74 -7.56
N VAL A 411 -4.97 19.12 -6.40
CA VAL A 411 -3.77 18.53 -5.81
C VAL A 411 -3.70 17.05 -6.21
N GLY A 412 -2.60 16.66 -6.84
CA GLY A 412 -2.32 15.26 -7.17
C GLY A 412 -1.69 14.56 -5.97
N ILE A 413 -2.21 13.39 -5.61
CA ILE A 413 -1.73 12.61 -4.47
C ILE A 413 -1.38 11.21 -4.94
N ILE A 414 -0.21 10.72 -4.58
CA ILE A 414 0.16 9.33 -4.88
C ILE A 414 -0.44 8.43 -3.79
N ASP A 415 -1.41 7.58 -4.15
CA ASP A 415 -1.90 6.51 -3.26
C ASP A 415 -0.92 5.32 -3.34
N ALA A 416 -0.25 5.03 -2.22
CA ALA A 416 0.70 3.94 -2.17
C ALA A 416 0.04 2.55 -2.22
N ARG A 417 -1.25 2.40 -1.91
CA ARG A 417 -1.95 1.11 -2.00
C ARG A 417 -2.10 0.70 -3.45
N THR A 418 -2.68 1.59 -4.25
CA THR A 418 -3.02 1.35 -5.65
C THR A 418 -1.94 1.78 -6.65
N THR A 419 -0.91 2.52 -6.20
CA THR A 419 0.15 3.10 -7.03
C THR A 419 -0.35 4.01 -8.15
N ARG A 420 -1.52 4.62 -7.93
CA ARG A 420 -2.14 5.62 -8.81
C ARG A 420 -1.97 7.01 -8.24
N VAL A 421 -2.07 8.00 -9.12
CA VAL A 421 -2.20 9.40 -8.70
C VAL A 421 -3.69 9.72 -8.64
N LEU A 422 -4.17 10.20 -7.51
CA LEU A 422 -5.57 10.62 -7.27
C LEU A 422 -5.76 12.10 -7.56
#